data_AF-A0A2H1WT56-F1
#
_entry.id   AF-A0A2H1WT56-F1
#
_cell.length_a   1.000
_cell.length_b   1.000
_cell.length_c   1.000
_cell.angle_alpha   90.00
_cell.angle_beta   90.00
_cell.angle_gamma   90.00
#
_symmetry.space_group_name_H-M   'P 1'
#
loop_
_entity.id
_entity.type
_entity.pdbx_description
1 polymer ?
#
loop_
_entity_poly.entity_id
_entity_poly.type
_entity_poly.pdbx_seq_one_letter_code
_entity_poly.pdbx_strand_id
1 'polypeptide(L)'
;MSAKVNDDLLSERRKCEFNVEELTNYLDGGAQATQNRRKMEDKVLSTKGLFDEVPEEYLSHKEKYENAVRKAVVYYKAMKEAEDPTQTEQERA
;
A
#
# COMPACT_ATOMS: atom_id res chain seq x y z
N MET A 1 11.67 -6.42 -7.94
CA MET A 1 12.02 -7.82 -8.23
C MET A 1 11.01 -8.71 -7.53
N SER A 2 10.35 -9.63 -8.23
CA SER A 2 9.45 -10.59 -7.58
C SER A 2 10.30 -11.54 -6.73
N ALA A 3 10.09 -11.52 -5.41
CA ALA A 3 10.74 -12.48 -4.53
C ALA A 3 10.28 -13.91 -4.86
N LYS A 4 11.16 -14.90 -4.65
CA LYS A 4 10.77 -16.32 -4.76
C LYS A 4 9.65 -16.59 -3.75
N VAL A 5 8.49 -17.02 -4.23
CA VAL A 5 7.37 -17.43 -3.37
C VAL A 5 7.70 -18.78 -2.73
N ASN A 6 7.29 -18.98 -1.47
CA ASN A 6 7.43 -20.27 -0.79
C ASN A 6 6.72 -21.39 -1.59
N ASP A 7 7.38 -22.54 -1.72
CA ASP A 7 6.93 -23.65 -2.57
C ASP A 7 5.60 -24.27 -2.09
N ASP A 8 5.34 -24.28 -0.77
CA ASP A 8 4.06 -24.74 -0.21
C ASP A 8 2.93 -23.77 -0.57
N LEU A 9 3.17 -22.45 -0.46
CA LEU A 9 2.20 -21.43 -0.87
C LEU A 9 1.91 -21.52 -2.37
N LEU A 10 2.92 -21.80 -3.19
CA LEU A 10 2.74 -22.03 -4.63
C LEU A 10 1.93 -23.30 -4.90
N SER A 11 2.08 -24.35 -4.09
CA SER A 11 1.30 -25.57 -4.23
C SER A 11 -0.19 -25.32 -3.93
N GLU A 12 -0.50 -24.55 -2.87
CA GLU A 12 -1.88 -24.22 -2.51
C GLU A 12 -2.53 -23.26 -3.52
N ARG A 13 -1.81 -22.23 -3.99
CA ARG A 13 -2.31 -21.32 -5.04
C ARG A 13 -2.65 -22.03 -6.34
N ARG A 14 -1.93 -23.11 -6.68
CA ARG A 14 -2.16 -23.91 -7.90
C ARG A 14 -3.42 -24.78 -7.84
N LYS A 15 -3.95 -25.07 -6.66
CA LYS A 15 -5.20 -25.83 -6.49
C LYS A 15 -6.45 -24.96 -6.68
N CYS A 16 -6.30 -23.66 -6.88
CA CYS A 16 -7.40 -22.73 -7.05
C CYS A 16 -8.07 -22.95 -8.43
N GLU A 17 -9.37 -23.28 -8.43
CA GLU A 17 -10.13 -23.60 -9.65
C GLU A 17 -10.92 -22.42 -10.23
N PHE A 18 -10.86 -21.25 -9.59
CA PHE A 18 -11.55 -20.04 -10.02
C PHE A 18 -10.57 -18.93 -10.41
N ASN A 19 -11.05 -17.97 -11.19
CA ASN A 19 -10.25 -16.80 -11.56
C ASN A 19 -10.15 -15.82 -10.39
N VAL A 20 -8.95 -15.68 -9.83
CA VAL A 20 -8.68 -14.76 -8.71
C VAL A 20 -8.94 -13.30 -9.10
N GLU A 21 -8.69 -12.92 -10.35
CA GLU A 21 -8.95 -11.54 -10.82
C GLU A 21 -10.45 -11.24 -10.84
N GLU A 22 -11.26 -12.20 -11.30
CA GLU A 22 -12.72 -12.07 -11.31
C GLU A 22 -13.27 -11.93 -9.90
N LEU A 23 -12.83 -12.78 -8.97
CA LEU A 23 -13.22 -12.68 -7.57
C LEU A 23 -12.77 -11.34 -6.96
N THR A 24 -11.56 -10.88 -7.26
CA THR A 24 -11.05 -9.60 -6.76
C THR A 24 -11.91 -8.44 -7.26
N ASN A 25 -12.23 -8.43 -8.55
CA ASN A 25 -13.12 -7.44 -9.15
C ASN A 25 -14.51 -7.49 -8.51
N TYR A 26 -15.04 -8.67 -8.23
CA TYR A 26 -16.31 -8.83 -7.54
C TYR A 26 -16.28 -8.25 -6.12
N LEU A 27 -15.23 -8.53 -5.34
CA LEU A 27 -15.07 -8.05 -3.96
C LEU A 27 -14.88 -6.54 -3.88
N ASP A 28 -14.10 -5.97 -4.79
CA ASP A 28 -13.83 -4.52 -4.83
C ASP A 28 -15.02 -3.72 -5.43
N GLY A 29 -16.06 -4.39 -5.95
CA GLY A 29 -17.23 -3.74 -6.54
C GLY A 29 -17.07 -3.37 -8.03
N GLY A 30 -16.09 -3.95 -8.71
CA GLY A 30 -15.88 -3.89 -10.16
C GLY A 30 -14.41 -3.74 -10.55
N ALA A 31 -14.10 -4.04 -11.82
CA ALA A 31 -12.73 -3.97 -12.33
C ALA A 31 -12.10 -2.56 -12.23
N GLN A 32 -12.92 -1.51 -12.36
CA GLN A 32 -12.44 -0.14 -12.19
C GLN A 32 -12.05 0.16 -10.73
N ALA A 33 -12.81 -0.35 -9.76
CA ALA A 33 -12.50 -0.18 -8.35
C ALA A 33 -11.22 -0.93 -7.96
N THR A 34 -11.04 -2.16 -8.45
CA THR A 34 -9.79 -2.92 -8.30
C THR A 34 -8.60 -2.19 -8.92
N GLN A 35 -8.75 -1.65 -10.13
CA GLN A 35 -7.69 -0.90 -10.78
C GLN A 35 -7.32 0.36 -9.97
N ASN A 36 -8.32 1.08 -9.47
CA ASN A 36 -8.10 2.28 -8.65
C ASN A 36 -7.41 1.94 -7.32
N ARG A 37 -7.82 0.86 -6.65
CA ARG A 37 -7.18 0.36 -5.43
C ARG A 37 -5.71 0.03 -5.69
N ARG A 38 -5.39 -0.72 -6.76
CA ARG A 38 -4.02 -1.06 -7.13
C ARG A 38 -3.16 0.17 -7.44
N LYS A 39 -3.70 1.15 -8.18
CA LYS A 39 -3.01 2.42 -8.44
C LYS A 39 -2.68 3.18 -7.16
N MET A 40 -3.63 3.25 -6.23
CA MET A 40 -3.41 3.89 -4.92
C MET A 40 -2.37 3.12 -4.10
N GLU A 41 -2.48 1.78 -4.06
CA GLU A 41 -1.53 0.90 -3.39
C GLU A 41 -0.12 1.10 -3.94
N ASP A 42 0.07 1.09 -5.25
CA ASP A 42 1.38 1.33 -5.88
C ASP A 42 1.98 2.69 -5.50
N LYS A 43 1.19 3.77 -5.47
CA LYS A 43 1.65 5.10 -5.03
C LYS A 43 2.04 5.11 -3.54
N VAL A 44 1.24 4.49 -2.69
CA VAL A 44 1.50 4.40 -1.24
C VAL A 44 2.75 3.57 -0.97
N LEU A 45 2.84 2.37 -1.54
CA LEU A 45 3.98 1.46 -1.33
C LEU A 45 5.27 1.97 -1.99
N SER A 46 5.19 2.82 -3.01
CA SER A 46 6.40 3.46 -3.57
C SER A 46 6.85 4.70 -2.81
N THR A 47 6.02 5.27 -1.92
CA THR A 47 6.36 6.47 -1.17
C THR A 47 7.35 6.16 -0.05
N LYS A 48 8.53 6.81 -0.13
CA LYS A 48 9.58 6.66 0.87
C LYS A 48 9.10 7.11 2.26
N GLY A 49 9.38 6.30 3.27
CA GLY A 49 9.06 6.61 4.65
C GLY A 49 7.64 6.23 5.08
N LEU A 50 6.82 5.59 4.25
CA LEU A 50 5.57 4.99 4.75
C LEU A 50 5.78 3.62 5.40
N PHE A 51 6.76 2.86 4.93
CA PHE A 51 7.17 1.63 5.57
C PHE A 51 7.97 1.90 6.84
N ASP A 52 7.70 1.07 7.85
CA ASP A 52 8.44 1.09 9.10
C ASP A 52 9.75 0.32 8.93
N GLU A 53 10.85 0.90 9.38
CA GLU A 53 12.17 0.25 9.37
C GLU A 53 12.25 -0.88 10.42
N VAL A 54 11.49 -0.71 11.51
CA VAL A 54 11.42 -1.64 12.63
C VAL A 54 9.97 -2.07 12.79
N PRO A 55 9.70 -3.37 12.98
CA PRO A 55 8.35 -3.85 13.28
C PRO A 55 7.73 -3.12 14.46
N GLU A 56 6.45 -2.79 14.36
CA GLU A 56 5.74 -1.99 15.35
C GLU A 56 5.70 -2.71 16.72
N GLU A 57 5.82 -4.04 16.74
CA GLU A 57 5.89 -4.88 17.93
C GLU A 57 7.10 -4.55 18.83
N TYR A 58 8.17 -3.98 18.28
CA TYR A 58 9.37 -3.62 19.03
C TYR A 58 9.31 -2.20 19.60
N LEU A 59 8.29 -1.42 19.25
CA LEU A 59 8.12 -0.06 19.72
C LEU A 59 7.39 -0.01 21.06
N SER A 60 7.83 0.87 21.96
CA SER A 60 7.07 1.26 23.14
C SER A 60 5.77 1.96 22.76
N HIS A 61 4.84 2.10 23.71
CA HIS A 61 3.56 2.77 23.44
C HIS A 61 3.71 4.20 22.92
N LYS A 62 4.71 4.94 23.45
CA LYS A 62 5.04 6.29 22.99
C LYS A 62 5.54 6.26 21.54
N GLU A 63 6.48 5.38 21.24
CA GLU A 63 7.07 5.28 19.90
C GLU A 63 6.03 4.83 18.86
N LYS A 64 5.10 3.95 19.22
CA LYS A 64 3.96 3.59 18.35
C LYS A 64 3.13 4.80 17.99
N TYR A 65 2.81 5.64 18.97
CA TYR A 65 2.06 6.88 18.72
C TYR A 65 2.83 7.83 17.79
N GLU A 66 4.10 8.10 18.09
CA GLU A 66 4.94 8.97 17.27
C GLU A 66 5.08 8.42 15.84
N ASN A 67 5.25 7.11 15.69
CA ASN A 67 5.34 6.45 14.41
C ASN A 67 4.01 6.52 13.62
N ALA A 68 2.87 6.35 14.29
CA ALA A 68 1.55 6.50 13.66
C ALA A 68 1.32 7.93 13.15
N VAL A 69 1.67 8.95 13.94
CA VAL A 69 1.58 10.36 13.52
C VAL A 69 2.49 10.64 12.33
N ARG A 70 3.74 10.17 12.39
CA ARG A 70 4.70 10.26 11.29
C ARG A 70 4.14 9.64 10.00
N LYS A 71 3.62 8.40 10.06
CA LYS A 71 3.00 7.71 8.92
C LYS A 71 1.80 8.50 8.37
N ALA A 72 0.94 9.01 9.23
CA ALA A 72 -0.25 9.77 8.81
C ALA A 72 0.12 11.05 8.04
N VAL A 73 1.12 11.80 8.49
CA VAL A 73 1.57 13.03 7.81
C VAL A 73 2.21 12.72 6.45
N VAL A 74 3.05 11.68 6.37
CA VAL A 74 3.66 11.28 5.10
C VAL A 74 2.59 10.77 4.13
N TYR A 75 1.62 10.00 4.62
CA TYR A 75 0.52 9.47 3.81
C TYR A 75 -0.33 10.60 3.24
N TYR A 76 -0.69 11.57 4.08
CA TYR A 76 -1.45 12.75 3.65
C TYR A 76 -0.74 13.51 2.51
N LYS A 77 0.57 13.74 2.63
CA LYS A 77 1.37 14.37 1.58
C LYS A 77 1.37 13.55 0.29
N ALA A 78 1.57 12.23 0.40
CA ALA A 78 1.57 11.33 -0.75
C ALA A 78 0.22 11.29 -1.49
N MET A 79 -0.89 11.37 -0.75
CA MET A 79 -2.24 11.46 -1.33
C MET A 79 -2.47 12.81 -2.01
N LYS A 80 -2.02 13.92 -1.41
CA LYS A 80 -2.11 15.23 -2.05
C LYS A 80 -1.34 15.31 -3.36
N GLU A 81 -0.12 14.77 -3.39
CA GLU A 81 0.67 14.66 -4.63
C GLU A 81 0.00 13.76 -5.69
N ALA A 82 -0.78 12.76 -5.26
CA ALA A 82 -1.50 11.87 -6.17
C ALA A 82 -2.75 12.53 -6.76
N GLU A 83 -3.39 13.45 -6.02
CA GLU A 83 -4.53 14.24 -6.47
C GLU A 83 -4.10 15.39 -7.41
N ASP A 84 -3.04 16.13 -7.05
CA ASP A 84 -2.52 17.26 -7.81
C ASP A 84 -0.97 17.32 -7.75
N PRO A 85 -0.28 16.88 -8.83
CA PRO A 85 1.19 16.92 -8.90
C PRO A 85 1.79 18.33 -8.89
N THR A 86 0.99 19.37 -9.13
CA THR A 86 1.48 20.75 -9.33
C THR A 86 1.44 21.62 -8.07
N GLN A 87 0.65 21.23 -7.05
CA GLN A 87 0.60 21.94 -5.75
C GLN A 87 1.92 21.84 -4.95
N THR A 88 2.72 20.79 -5.18
CA THR A 88 3.92 20.51 -4.37
C THR A 88 5.03 21.55 -4.55
N GLU A 89 5.06 22.28 -5.66
CA GLU A 89 6.03 23.36 -5.91
C GLU A 89 5.66 24.65 -5.17
N GLN A 90 4.37 24.92 -4.95
CA GLN A 90 3.89 26.14 -4.30
C GLN A 90 4.00 26.08 -2.77
N GLU A 91 3.89 24.89 -2.17
CA GLU A 91 4.05 24.70 -0.71
C GLU A 91 5.53 24.59 -0.27
N ARG A 92 6.46 24.45 -1.22
CA ARG A 92 7.91 24.37 -0.96
C ARG A 92 8.64 25.72 -1.13
N ALA A 93 7.96 26.77 -1.59
CA ALA A 93 8.46 28.14 -1.73
C ALA A 93 8.19 28.97 -0.47
#